data_AF-A0A2T2WI80-F1
#
_entry.id   AF-A0A2T2WI80-F1
#
_cell.length_a   1.000
_cell.length_b   1.000
_cell.length_c   1.000
_cell.angle_alpha   90.00
_cell.angle_beta   90.00
_cell.angle_gamma   90.00
#
_symmetry.space_group_name_H-M   'P 1'
#
loop_
_entity.id
_entity.type
_entity.pdbx_description
1 polymer ?
#
loop_
_entity_poly.entity_id
_entity_poly.type
_entity_poly.pdbx_seq_one_letter_code
_entity_poly.pdbx_strand_id
1 'polypeptide(L)' 'MAIQPGNSVFDPRVPDLKREGTVIHVLTNPACLMRTLIIQWHDEQGRIEEMEEIEFGPLED' A
#
# COMPACT_ATOMS: atom_id res chain seq x y z
N MET A 1 0.80 -13.06 3.74
CA MET A 1 2.14 -12.74 3.17
C MET A 1 2.45 -11.25 3.38
N ALA A 2 3.71 -10.81 3.33
CA ALA A 2 4.07 -9.38 3.45
C ALA A 2 3.90 -8.66 2.10
N ILE A 3 3.36 -7.44 2.06
CA ILE A 3 3.13 -6.69 0.81
C ILE A 3 4.49 -6.40 0.14
N GLN A 4 4.60 -6.64 -1.16
CA GLN A 4 5.82 -6.43 -1.95
C GLN A 4 5.60 -5.41 -3.07
N PRO A 5 6.67 -4.78 -3.58
CA PRO A 5 6.59 -4.04 -4.83
C PRO A 5 6.03 -4.91 -5.96
N GLY A 6 5.08 -4.37 -6.72
CA GLY A 6 4.32 -5.06 -7.77
C GLY A 6 3.01 -5.69 -7.29
N ASN A 7 2.70 -5.72 -5.98
CA ASN A 7 1.38 -6.14 -5.51
C ASN A 7 0.34 -5.03 -5.72
N SER A 8 -0.85 -5.44 -6.14
CA SER A 8 -2.04 -4.60 -6.12
C SER A 8 -2.63 -4.55 -4.72
N VAL A 9 -3.02 -3.36 -4.28
CA VAL A 9 -3.65 -3.09 -2.99
C VAL A 9 -4.85 -2.19 -3.18
N PHE A 10 -5.80 -2.26 -2.26
CA PHE A 10 -6.96 -1.37 -2.22
C PHE A 10 -6.81 -0.39 -1.05
N ASP A 11 -7.17 0.88 -1.26
CA ASP A 11 -7.13 1.90 -0.21
C ASP A 11 -8.05 1.49 0.95
N PRO A 12 -7.52 1.16 2.14
CA PRO A 12 -8.33 0.68 3.27
C PRO A 12 -9.24 1.77 3.84
N ARG A 13 -8.99 3.04 3.48
CA ARG A 13 -9.83 4.18 3.87
C ARG A 13 -11.10 4.29 3.02
N VAL A 14 -11.18 3.56 1.90
CA VAL A 14 -12.31 3.56 0.98
C VAL A 14 -13.12 2.27 1.18
N PRO A 15 -14.32 2.33 1.80
CA PRO A 15 -15.08 1.15 2.21
C PRO A 15 -15.56 0.26 1.05
N ASP A 16 -15.59 0.81 -0.16
CA ASP A 16 -16.01 0.10 -1.37
C ASP A 16 -14.85 -0.60 -2.11
N LEU A 17 -13.61 -0.52 -1.62
CA LEU A 17 -12.40 -1.02 -2.29
C LEU A 17 -12.27 -0.51 -3.75
N LYS A 18 -12.86 0.64 -4.06
CA LYS A 18 -12.91 1.20 -5.42
C LYS A 18 -11.61 1.86 -5.85
N ARG A 19 -10.68 2.07 -4.91
CA ARG A 19 -9.39 2.70 -5.19
C ARG A 19 -8.31 1.64 -5.13
N GLU A 20 -8.03 1.08 -6.30
CA GLU A 20 -6.92 0.15 -6.52
C GLU A 20 -5.63 0.93 -6.77
N GLY A 21 -4.52 0.43 -6.24
CA GLY A 21 -3.19 0.93 -6.52
C GLY A 21 -2.17 -0.19 -6.57
N THR A 22 -1.00 0.11 -7.12
CA THR A 22 0.14 -0.80 -7.18
C THR A 22 1.23 -0.31 -6.24
N VAL A 23 1.76 -1.19 -5.41
CA VAL A 23 2.92 -0.88 -4.58
C VAL A 23 4.14 -0.76 -5.50
N ILE A 24 4.72 0.43 -5.58
CA ILE A 24 5.92 0.67 -6.41
C ILE A 24 7.21 0.53 -5.61
N HIS A 25 7.18 0.84 -4.31
CA HIS A 25 8.31 0.66 -3.40
C HIS A 25 7.85 0.29 -1.99
N VAL A 26 8.74 -0.35 -1.24
CA VAL A 26 8.57 -0.56 0.20
C VAL A 26 9.81 -0.03 0.91
N LEU A 27 9.61 0.90 1.82
CA LEU A 27 10.63 1.44 2.70
C LEU A 27 10.50 0.79 4.07
N THR A 28 11.63 0.51 4.70
CA THR A 28 11.64 0.00 6.08
C THR A 28 12.36 1.02 6.94
N ASN A 29 11.68 1.54 7.96
CA ASN A 29 12.30 2.42 8.93
C ASN A 29 13.24 1.59 9.83
N PRO A 30 14.57 1.83 9.81
CA PRO A 30 15.53 1.05 10.59
C PRO A 30 15.35 1.24 12.11
N ALA A 31 14.67 2.29 12.57
CA ALA A 31 14.47 2.57 13.99
C ALA A 31 13.32 1.75 14.62
N CYS A 32 12.24 1.49 13.85
CA CYS A 32 11.03 0.85 14.35
C CYS A 32 10.64 -0.43 13.59
N LEU A 33 11.41 -0.81 12.56
CA LEU A 33 11.11 -1.90 11.62
C LEU A 33 9.75 -1.78 10.93
N MET A 34 9.11 -0.61 11.01
CA MET A 34 7.85 -0.32 10.34
C MET A 34 8.07 -0.24 8.84
N ARG A 35 7.18 -0.87 8.08
CA ARG A 35 7.21 -0.92 6.63
C ARG A 35 6.22 0.12 6.09
N THR A 36 6.74 1.04 5.30
CA THR A 36 5.97 2.05 4.57
C THR A 36 5.91 1.64 3.11
N LEU A 37 4.70 1.59 2.58
CA LEU A 37 4.40 1.27 1.19
C LEU A 37 4.30 2.58 0.41
N ILE A 38 5.00 2.65 -0.70
CA ILE A 38 4.84 3.70 -1.70
C ILE A 38 3.92 3.14 -2.76
N ILE A 39 2.73 3.70 -2.89
CA ILE A 39 1.65 3.15 -3.72
C ILE A 39 1.33 4.16 -4.81
N GLN A 40 1.30 3.69 -6.05
CA GLN A 40 0.75 4.43 -7.18
C GLN A 40 -0.71 4.01 -7.36
N TRP A 41 -1.63 4.93 -7.12
CA TRP A 41 -3.06 4.70 -7.30
C TRP A 41 -3.42 4.72 -8.78
N HIS A 42 -4.29 3.80 -9.20
CA HIS A 42 -4.86 3.74 -10.55
C HIS A 42 -6.03 4.75 -10.73
N ASP A 43 -5.96 5.90 -10.05
CA ASP A 43 -6.89 7.01 -10.29
C ASP A 43 -6.45 7.85 -11.50
N GLU A 44 -7.36 8.68 -12.04
CA GLU A 44 -7.12 9.49 -13.25
C GLU A 44 -5.89 10.41 -13.15
N GLN A 45 -5.41 10.68 -11.93
CA GLN A 45 -4.26 11.53 -11.65
C GLN A 45 -2.96 10.73 -11.39
N GLY A 46 -3.03 9.40 -11.30
CA GLY A 46 -1.86 8.54 -11.04
C GLY A 46 -1.13 8.89 -9.74
N ARG A 47 -1.88 9.28 -8.70
CA ARG A 47 -1.32 9.79 -7.45
C ARG A 47 -0.41 8.77 -6.77
N ILE A 48 0.72 9.25 -6.26
CA ILE A 48 1.63 8.46 -5.44
C ILE A 48 1.41 8.86 -3.99
N GLU A 49 1.12 7.89 -3.11
CA GLU A 49 0.98 8.10 -1.68
C GLU A 49 1.88 7.13 -0.90
N GLU A 50 2.32 7.59 0.26
CA GLU A 50 3.07 6.79 1.23
C GLU A 50 2.09 6.37 2.33
N MET A 51 1.98 5.07 2.59
CA MET A 51 1.06 4.53 3.60
C MET A 51 1.75 3.44 4.41
N GLU A 52 1.34 3.26 5.67
CA GLU A 52 1.94 2.22 6.50
C GLU A 52 1.34 0.85 6.16
N GLU A 53 2.18 -0.19 6.06
CA GLU A 53 1.72 -1.55 5.75
C GLU A 53 0.64 -2.03 6.73
N ILE A 54 0.71 -1.59 7.98
CA ILE A 54 -0.24 -1.95 9.04
C ILE A 54 -1.68 -1.48 8.74
N GLU A 55 -1.86 -0.43 7.93
CA GLU A 55 -3.19 0.08 7.57
C GLU A 55 -3.96 -0.88 6.65
N PHE A 56 -3.26 -1.73 5.89
CA PHE A 56 -3.87 -2.66 4.94
C PHE A 56 -4.37 -3.95 5.60
N GLY A 57 -4.08 -4.14 6.88
CA GLY A 57 -4.42 -5.36 7.61
C GLY A 57 -3.63 -6.59 7.13
N PRO A 58 -3.91 -7.77 7.70
CA PRO A 58 -3.31 -9.01 7.20
C PRO A 58 -3.82 -9.29 5.78
N LEU A 59 -2.91 -9.44 4.82
CA LEU A 59 -3.24 -10.09 3.56
C LEU A 59 -3.64 -11.53 3.87
N GLU A 60 -4.94 -11.82 3.92
CA GLU A 60 -5.44 -13.20 3.94
C GLU A 60 -4.95 -13.92 2.66
N ASP A 61 -4.52 -15.17 2.85
CA ASP A 61 -3.86 -16.04 1.86
C ASP A 61 -4.82 -16.51 0.74
#